data_AF-A0A5K0WBR2-F1
#
_entry.id   AF-A0A5K0WBR2-F1
#
_cell.length_a   1.000
_cell.length_b   1.000
_cell.length_c   1.000
_cell.angle_alpha   90.00
_cell.angle_beta   90.00
_cell.angle_gamma   90.00
#
_symmetry.space_group_name_H-M   'P 1'
#
loop_
_entity.id
_entity.type
_entity.pdbx_description
1 polymer ?
#
loop_
_entity_poly.entity_id
_entity_poly.type
_entity_poly.pdbx_seq_one_letter_code
_entity_poly.pdbx_strand_id
1 'polypeptide(L)'
;IENILVENINLYNTSTGIFLKTNAGRGGIIRNITVRDIYMENVKNAIRFAGNVGDHPDDKYNPNALPVVDGISIINVWGINVRNPGSLEGMQKSPFQRICLSNINLKGTAATLPWKCDSIEGSALGVHPWPCTQLISTQGSGSCP
;
A
#
# COMPACT_ATOMS: atom_id res chain seq x y z
N ILE A 1 4.90 13.26 7.54
CA ILE A 1 4.52 12.05 8.28
C ILE A 1 5.69 11.10 8.16
N GLU A 2 6.37 10.80 9.26
CA GLU A 2 7.56 9.95 9.19
C GLU A 2 7.76 9.14 10.45
N ASN A 3 8.45 8.00 10.32
CA ASN A 3 8.86 7.14 11.42
C ASN A 3 7.66 6.61 12.24
N ILE A 4 6.74 5.94 11.55
CA ILE A 4 5.51 5.40 12.16
C ILE A 4 5.57 3.87 12.16
N LEU A 5 5.21 3.28 13.31
CA LEU A 5 4.96 1.85 13.46
C LEU A 5 3.47 1.64 13.77
N VAL A 6 2.85 0.72 13.04
CA VAL A 6 1.49 0.24 13.28
C VAL A 6 1.58 -1.27 13.40
N GLU A 7 1.23 -1.83 14.56
CA GLU A 7 1.40 -3.27 14.80
C GLU A 7 0.30 -3.90 15.63
N ASN A 8 0.13 -5.22 15.49
CA ASN A 8 -0.71 -6.06 16.32
C ASN A 8 -2.19 -5.65 16.28
N ILE A 9 -2.76 -5.56 15.08
CA ILE A 9 -4.14 -5.10 14.85
C ILE A 9 -4.97 -6.20 14.18
N ASN A 10 -6.18 -6.40 14.69
CA ASN A 10 -7.20 -7.25 14.07
C ASN A 10 -8.30 -6.39 13.46
N LEU A 11 -8.64 -6.63 12.19
CA LEU A 11 -9.64 -5.89 11.43
C LEU A 11 -10.76 -6.83 10.97
N TYR A 12 -12.00 -6.50 11.32
CA TYR A 12 -13.19 -7.30 11.00
C TYR A 12 -14.20 -6.48 10.21
N ASN A 13 -14.85 -7.10 9.22
CA ASN A 13 -16.01 -6.54 8.51
C ASN A 13 -15.80 -5.10 7.97
N THR A 14 -14.59 -4.82 7.48
CA THR A 14 -14.18 -3.45 7.12
C THR A 14 -14.04 -3.27 5.60
N SER A 15 -14.34 -2.07 5.11
CA SER A 15 -14.21 -1.75 3.67
C SER A 15 -12.76 -1.72 3.20
N THR A 16 -11.82 -1.20 3.99
CA THR A 16 -10.39 -1.19 3.67
C THR A 16 -9.57 -1.43 4.92
N GLY A 17 -8.60 -2.35 4.85
CA GLY A 17 -7.70 -2.65 5.96
C GLY A 17 -6.63 -1.58 6.13
N ILE A 18 -5.55 -1.68 5.36
CA ILE A 18 -4.44 -0.73 5.35
C ILE A 18 -4.69 0.26 4.21
N PHE A 19 -4.78 1.56 4.52
CA PHE A 19 -5.01 2.60 3.53
C PHE A 19 -4.04 3.79 3.65
N LEU A 20 -3.12 3.94 2.70
CA LEU A 20 -2.35 5.16 2.49
C LEU A 20 -3.05 6.04 1.45
N LYS A 21 -3.34 7.29 1.81
CA LYS A 21 -3.97 8.27 0.92
C LYS A 21 -3.14 9.53 0.85
N THR A 22 -3.01 10.07 -0.36
CA THR A 22 -2.54 11.44 -0.55
C THR A 22 -3.12 12.01 -1.84
N ASN A 23 -2.80 13.26 -2.15
CA ASN A 23 -3.23 13.92 -3.37
C ASN A 23 -2.15 14.88 -3.88
N ALA A 24 -2.12 15.12 -5.20
CA ALA A 24 -1.40 16.26 -5.74
C ALA A 24 -1.92 17.55 -5.08
N GLY A 25 -1.03 18.47 -4.71
CA GLY A 25 -1.41 19.66 -3.96
C GLY A 25 -1.27 19.59 -2.45
N ARG A 26 -0.98 18.41 -1.89
CA ARG A 26 -0.65 18.28 -0.46
C ARG A 26 0.83 18.54 -0.17
N GLY A 27 1.71 18.26 -1.14
CA GLY A 27 3.16 18.32 -0.94
C GLY A 27 3.62 17.45 0.24
N GLY A 28 4.78 17.80 0.79
CA GLY A 28 5.32 17.15 1.99
C GLY A 28 5.82 15.72 1.75
N ILE A 29 6.01 14.98 2.85
CA ILE A 29 6.70 13.69 2.86
C ILE A 29 5.92 12.69 3.72
N ILE A 30 5.76 11.47 3.19
CA ILE A 30 5.32 10.28 3.91
C ILE A 30 6.45 9.25 3.80
N ARG A 31 7.19 8.99 4.88
CA ARG A 31 8.33 8.08 4.80
C ARG A 31 8.58 7.24 6.03
N ASN A 32 9.28 6.13 5.86
CA ASN A 32 9.66 5.22 6.95
C ASN A 32 8.45 4.80 7.79
N ILE A 33 7.49 4.15 7.11
CA ILE A 33 6.26 3.65 7.73
C ILE A 33 6.32 2.13 7.73
N THR A 34 6.13 1.51 8.89
CA THR A 34 6.04 0.07 9.03
C THR A 34 4.67 -0.30 9.56
N VAL A 35 3.98 -1.19 8.84
CA VAL A 35 2.74 -1.82 9.29
C VAL A 35 3.02 -3.32 9.40
N ARG A 36 2.85 -3.91 10.57
CA ARG A 36 3.13 -5.32 10.78
C ARG A 36 2.14 -6.06 11.66
N ASP A 37 2.15 -7.39 11.57
CA ASP A 37 1.37 -8.26 12.46
C ASP A 37 -0.12 -7.92 12.43
N ILE A 38 -0.69 -7.94 11.22
CA ILE A 38 -2.09 -7.57 10.98
C ILE A 38 -2.90 -8.80 10.62
N TYR A 39 -4.02 -8.98 11.30
CA TYR A 39 -5.04 -9.96 10.94
C TYR A 39 -6.26 -9.28 10.33
N MET A 40 -6.81 -9.85 9.26
CA MET A 40 -8.00 -9.34 8.57
C MET A 40 -9.03 -10.44 8.34
N GLU A 41 -10.30 -10.14 8.59
CA GLU A 41 -11.42 -11.02 8.27
C GLU A 41 -12.59 -10.23 7.67
N ASN A 42 -13.15 -10.76 6.58
CA ASN A 42 -14.26 -10.15 5.85
C ASN A 42 -13.95 -8.70 5.41
N VAL A 43 -12.77 -8.49 4.82
CA VAL A 43 -12.30 -7.18 4.38
C VAL A 43 -12.44 -7.03 2.86
N LYS A 44 -13.02 -5.91 2.42
CA LYS A 44 -13.19 -5.68 0.97
C LYS A 44 -11.86 -5.37 0.26
N ASN A 45 -11.03 -4.48 0.81
CA ASN A 45 -9.70 -4.18 0.25
C ASN A 45 -8.66 -4.33 1.35
N ALA A 46 -7.75 -5.31 1.26
CA ALA A 46 -6.77 -5.52 2.33
C ALA A 46 -5.73 -4.39 2.37
N ILE A 47 -5.07 -4.11 1.24
CA ILE A 47 -4.02 -3.08 1.17
C ILE A 47 -4.33 -2.10 0.03
N ARG A 48 -4.46 -0.81 0.34
CA ARG A 48 -4.76 0.21 -0.66
C ARG A 48 -3.86 1.43 -0.52
N PHE A 49 -3.12 1.78 -1.57
CA PHE A 49 -2.45 3.07 -1.68
C PHE A 49 -3.12 3.87 -2.80
N ALA A 50 -3.45 5.13 -2.53
CA ALA A 50 -4.04 6.04 -3.52
C ALA A 50 -3.32 7.39 -3.47
N GLY A 51 -2.55 7.68 -4.53
CA GLY A 51 -1.84 8.95 -4.70
C GLY A 51 -2.70 10.11 -5.20
N ASN A 52 -3.91 9.82 -5.68
CA ASN A 52 -4.88 10.82 -6.09
C ASN A 52 -6.28 10.44 -5.59
N VAL A 53 -6.74 11.11 -4.53
CA VAL A 53 -8.08 10.95 -3.97
C VAL A 53 -9.06 12.06 -4.38
N GLY A 54 -8.60 13.04 -5.19
CA GLY A 54 -9.46 13.96 -5.92
C GLY A 54 -10.16 15.07 -5.14
N ASP A 55 -9.72 15.40 -3.92
CA ASP A 55 -10.42 16.37 -3.05
C ASP A 55 -9.51 17.43 -2.42
N HIS A 56 -9.98 18.68 -2.45
CA HIS A 56 -9.37 19.90 -1.88
C HIS A 56 -10.45 20.81 -1.30
N PRO A 57 -10.18 21.49 -0.17
CA PRO A 57 -11.16 22.38 0.46
C PRO A 57 -11.46 23.65 -0.35
N ASP A 58 -10.53 24.06 -1.22
CA ASP A 58 -10.64 25.21 -2.13
C ASP A 58 -9.69 25.03 -3.33
N ASP A 59 -9.71 25.97 -4.27
CA ASP A 59 -8.88 25.99 -5.48
C ASP A 59 -7.56 26.76 -5.32
N LYS A 60 -7.18 27.18 -4.10
CA LYS A 60 -5.97 27.99 -3.84
C LYS A 60 -4.73 27.14 -3.56
N TYR A 61 -4.84 25.82 -3.60
CA TYR A 61 -3.72 24.90 -3.43
C TYR A 61 -2.76 24.94 -4.63
N ASN A 62 -1.50 24.57 -4.42
CA ASN A 62 -0.55 24.45 -5.51
C ASN A 62 -0.70 23.07 -6.18
N PRO A 63 -1.28 22.92 -7.39
CA PRO A 63 -1.51 21.61 -8.00
C PRO A 63 -0.21 20.85 -8.33
N ASN A 64 0.92 21.55 -8.37
CA ASN A 64 2.24 20.96 -8.62
C ASN A 64 2.96 20.52 -7.34
N ALA A 65 2.39 20.77 -6.15
CA ALA A 65 2.95 20.30 -4.90
C ALA A 65 2.70 18.79 -4.73
N LEU A 66 3.60 17.97 -5.27
CA LEU A 66 3.50 16.52 -5.21
C LEU A 66 4.09 15.99 -3.89
N PRO A 67 3.37 15.13 -3.15
CA PRO A 67 3.90 14.46 -1.97
C PRO A 67 4.95 13.41 -2.34
N VAL A 68 6.03 13.32 -1.56
CA VAL A 68 7.00 12.23 -1.66
C VAL A 68 6.54 11.08 -0.76
N VAL A 69 6.36 9.89 -1.32
CA VAL A 69 6.03 8.67 -0.56
C VAL A 69 7.11 7.63 -0.77
N ASP A 70 7.73 7.24 0.33
CA ASP A 70 8.96 6.46 0.27
C ASP A 70 9.20 5.59 1.51
N GLY A 71 9.60 4.34 1.31
CA GLY A 71 9.96 3.46 2.43
C GLY A 71 8.75 3.07 3.26
N ILE A 72 7.82 2.34 2.64
CA ILE A 72 6.62 1.80 3.28
C ILE A 72 6.74 0.29 3.33
N SER A 73 6.74 -0.30 4.53
CA SER A 73 6.87 -1.74 4.73
C SER A 73 5.58 -2.32 5.31
N ILE A 74 5.02 -3.33 4.64
CA ILE A 74 3.85 -4.10 5.09
C ILE A 74 4.31 -5.54 5.32
N ILE A 75 4.30 -5.97 6.58
CA ILE A 75 4.98 -7.20 7.02
C ILE A 75 4.02 -8.10 7.80
N ASN A 76 4.06 -9.41 7.59
CA ASN A 76 3.27 -10.38 8.37
C ASN A 76 1.77 -10.04 8.43
N VAL A 77 1.13 -10.04 7.27
CA VAL A 77 -0.32 -9.75 7.15
C VAL A 77 -1.06 -11.01 6.77
N TRP A 78 -2.01 -11.43 7.60
CA TRP A 78 -2.86 -12.58 7.35
C TRP A 78 -4.31 -12.15 7.15
N GLY A 79 -4.96 -12.65 6.11
CA GLY A 79 -6.34 -12.30 5.77
C GLY A 79 -7.17 -13.50 5.36
N ILE A 80 -8.42 -13.55 5.80
CA ILE A 80 -9.44 -14.48 5.30
C ILE A 80 -10.67 -13.72 4.79
N ASN A 81 -11.36 -14.30 3.80
CA ASN A 81 -12.50 -13.68 3.12
C ASN A 81 -12.18 -12.26 2.60
N VAL A 82 -10.98 -12.09 2.05
CA VAL A 82 -10.55 -10.83 1.44
C VAL A 82 -11.10 -10.74 0.02
N ARG A 83 -11.74 -9.63 -0.36
CA ARG A 83 -12.25 -9.48 -1.75
C ARG A 83 -11.17 -9.01 -2.72
N ASN A 84 -10.40 -7.98 -2.33
CA ASN A 84 -9.32 -7.43 -3.13
C ASN A 84 -8.01 -7.48 -2.32
N PRO A 85 -6.97 -8.20 -2.78
CA PRO A 85 -5.72 -8.35 -2.03
C PRO A 85 -4.95 -7.03 -1.96
N GLY A 86 -4.88 -6.28 -3.07
CA GLY A 86 -4.42 -4.90 -2.98
C GLY A 86 -4.53 -4.07 -4.26
N SER A 87 -4.60 -2.75 -4.06
CA SER A 87 -4.56 -1.72 -5.10
C SER A 87 -3.56 -0.66 -4.68
N LEU A 88 -2.39 -0.66 -5.31
CA LEU A 88 -1.26 0.20 -4.95
C LEU A 88 -1.00 1.18 -6.10
N GLU A 89 -1.62 2.34 -6.00
CA GLU A 89 -1.64 3.34 -7.07
C GLU A 89 -0.95 4.62 -6.56
N GLY A 90 0.27 4.86 -7.03
CA GLY A 90 1.03 6.08 -6.77
C GLY A 90 0.63 7.22 -7.70
N MET A 91 1.60 8.06 -8.08
CA MET A 91 1.40 9.12 -9.08
C MET A 91 2.50 9.06 -10.14
N GLN A 92 2.14 9.18 -11.42
CA GLN A 92 3.11 9.11 -12.51
C GLN A 92 4.27 10.11 -12.37
N LYS A 93 3.98 11.34 -11.90
CA LYS A 93 4.99 12.40 -11.71
C LYS A 93 5.73 12.31 -10.37
N SER A 94 5.26 11.49 -9.44
CA SER A 94 5.92 11.21 -8.16
C SER A 94 5.59 9.78 -7.71
N PRO A 95 6.21 8.77 -8.35
CA PRO A 95 5.94 7.37 -8.04
C PRO A 95 6.26 7.06 -6.59
N PHE A 96 5.51 6.13 -6.00
CA PHE A 96 5.78 5.70 -4.62
C PHE A 96 6.92 4.68 -4.63
N GLN A 97 7.97 4.92 -3.85
CA GLN A 97 9.21 4.17 -3.93
C GLN A 97 9.48 3.37 -2.65
N ARG A 98 10.36 2.36 -2.78
CA ARG A 98 10.78 1.50 -1.66
C ARG A 98 9.59 0.92 -0.91
N ILE A 99 8.59 0.44 -1.65
CA ILE A 99 7.48 -0.32 -1.07
C ILE A 99 7.96 -1.74 -0.80
N CYS A 100 7.79 -2.22 0.42
CA CYS A 100 8.13 -3.58 0.80
C CYS A 100 6.88 -4.34 1.24
N LEU A 101 6.60 -5.48 0.60
CA LEU A 101 5.58 -6.44 1.02
C LEU A 101 6.27 -7.74 1.47
N SER A 102 6.17 -8.12 2.73
CA SER A 102 6.87 -9.30 3.26
C SER A 102 5.93 -10.20 4.06
N ASN A 103 5.94 -11.50 3.77
CA ASN A 103 5.13 -12.51 4.46
C ASN A 103 3.64 -12.12 4.55
N ILE A 104 2.97 -12.04 3.41
CA ILE A 104 1.56 -11.64 3.32
C ILE A 104 0.75 -12.81 2.78
N ASN A 105 -0.32 -13.21 3.46
CA ASN A 105 -1.22 -14.26 3.01
C ASN A 105 -2.67 -13.79 3.10
N LEU A 106 -3.25 -13.45 1.96
CA LEU A 106 -4.61 -12.92 1.84
C LEU A 106 -5.48 -13.93 1.11
N LYS A 107 -6.19 -14.75 1.87
CA LYS A 107 -7.10 -15.74 1.33
C LYS A 107 -8.38 -15.07 0.86
N GLY A 108 -8.58 -15.23 -0.44
CA GLY A 108 -9.68 -14.64 -1.17
C GLY A 108 -11.03 -15.35 -0.97
N THR A 109 -12.10 -14.68 -1.42
CA THR A 109 -13.37 -15.34 -1.76
C THR A 109 -13.36 -15.81 -3.23
N ALA A 110 -14.39 -16.52 -3.70
CA ALA A 110 -14.49 -16.99 -5.10
C ALA A 110 -14.39 -15.85 -6.15
N ALA A 111 -14.63 -14.59 -5.77
CA ALA A 111 -14.60 -13.41 -6.65
C ALA A 111 -13.36 -12.52 -6.44
N THR A 112 -12.23 -13.11 -6.03
CA THR A 112 -11.02 -12.33 -5.69
C THR A 112 -10.36 -11.74 -6.92
N LEU A 113 -10.14 -10.43 -6.91
CA LEU A 113 -9.45 -9.71 -7.98
C LEU A 113 -7.92 -9.85 -7.87
N PRO A 114 -7.18 -9.77 -8.98
CA PRO A 114 -5.72 -9.69 -8.93
C PRO A 114 -5.29 -8.36 -8.28
N TRP A 115 -4.01 -8.29 -7.91
CA TRP A 115 -3.40 -7.04 -7.49
C TRP A 115 -3.44 -6.00 -8.63
N LYS A 116 -3.70 -4.75 -8.26
CA LYS A 116 -3.56 -3.60 -9.17
C LYS A 116 -2.41 -2.74 -8.69
N CYS A 117 -1.48 -2.42 -9.58
CA CYS A 117 -0.35 -1.56 -9.28
C CYS A 117 -0.15 -0.55 -10.40
N ASP A 118 0.08 0.70 -10.04
CA ASP A 118 0.45 1.76 -10.98
C ASP A 118 1.35 2.78 -10.31
N SER A 119 2.38 3.24 -11.02
CA SER A 119 3.29 4.28 -10.55
C SER A 119 3.87 4.02 -9.14
N ILE A 120 4.29 2.77 -8.90
CA ILE A 120 4.98 2.33 -7.68
C ILE A 120 6.24 1.55 -8.03
N GLU A 121 7.16 1.48 -7.09
CA GLU A 121 8.37 0.65 -7.16
C GLU A 121 8.68 0.04 -5.79
N GLY A 122 9.06 -1.24 -5.80
CA GLY A 122 9.35 -1.95 -4.56
C GLY A 122 9.70 -3.41 -4.75
N SER A 123 9.59 -4.17 -3.65
CA SER A 123 9.85 -5.59 -3.61
C SER A 123 8.80 -6.35 -2.79
N ALA A 124 8.60 -7.61 -3.15
CA ALA A 124 7.71 -8.52 -2.45
C ALA A 124 8.41 -9.87 -2.17
N LEU A 125 8.25 -10.37 -0.95
CA LEU A 125 8.80 -11.65 -0.51
C LEU A 125 7.73 -12.45 0.25
N GLY A 126 7.46 -13.68 -0.19
CA GLY A 126 6.49 -14.56 0.50
C GLY A 126 5.07 -13.98 0.51
N VAL A 127 4.63 -13.39 -0.60
CA VAL A 127 3.30 -12.77 -0.74
C VAL A 127 2.36 -13.69 -1.52
N HIS A 128 1.18 -13.97 -0.96
CA HIS A 128 0.12 -14.74 -1.57
C HIS A 128 -1.24 -14.02 -1.42
N PRO A 129 -2.00 -13.80 -2.51
CA PRO A 129 -1.65 -14.07 -3.91
C PRO A 129 -0.49 -13.19 -4.40
N TRP A 130 0.21 -13.62 -5.44
CA TRP A 130 1.42 -12.93 -5.94
C TRP A 130 1.09 -11.51 -6.45
N PRO A 131 1.91 -10.48 -6.12
CA PRO A 131 1.64 -9.10 -6.51
C PRO A 131 2.09 -8.78 -7.94
N CYS A 132 1.89 -7.52 -8.34
CA CYS A 132 2.26 -7.02 -9.67
C CYS A 132 3.77 -7.01 -9.90
N THR A 133 4.19 -6.90 -11.16
CA THR A 133 5.61 -6.90 -11.56
C THR A 133 6.39 -5.69 -11.06
N GLN A 134 5.73 -4.57 -10.77
CA GLN A 134 6.34 -3.38 -10.15
C GLN A 134 6.88 -3.63 -8.74
N LEU A 135 6.52 -4.77 -8.13
CA LEU A 135 7.00 -5.22 -6.83
C LEU A 135 7.92 -6.44 -6.93
N ILE A 136 8.47 -6.71 -8.11
CA ILE A 136 9.47 -7.76 -8.32
C ILE A 136 10.85 -7.11 -8.34
N SER A 137 11.68 -7.41 -7.33
CA SER A 137 13.08 -7.00 -7.34
C SER A 137 13.85 -7.75 -8.44
N THR A 138 14.41 -7.03 -9.41
CA THR A 138 15.29 -7.60 -10.44
C THR A 138 16.78 -7.58 -10.06
N GLN A 139 17.19 -7.03 -8.92
CA GLN A 139 18.61 -6.93 -8.56
C GLN A 139 18.83 -7.02 -7.03
N GLY A 140 19.70 -7.93 -6.61
CA GLY A 140 19.88 -8.36 -5.21
C GLY A 140 20.62 -7.40 -4.29
N SER A 141 20.08 -6.21 -4.02
CA SER A 141 20.63 -5.31 -2.97
C SER A 141 19.60 -4.36 -2.35
N GLY A 142 18.38 -4.85 -2.16
CA GLY A 142 17.32 -4.13 -1.44
C GLY A 142 16.21 -5.09 -1.07
N SER A 143 16.56 -6.17 -0.37
CA SER A 143 15.55 -7.08 0.17
C SER A 143 14.62 -6.28 1.07
N CYS A 144 13.32 -6.53 0.94
CA CYS A 144 12.42 -6.35 2.06
C CYS A 144 13.12 -6.81 3.35
N PRO A 145 13.19 -5.97 4.41
CA PRO A 145 13.70 -6.41 5.70
C PRO A 145 12.86 -7.57 6.27
#